data_AF-O67192-F1
#
_entry.id   AF-O67192-F1
#
_cell.length_a   1.000
_cell.length_b   1.000
_cell.length_c   1.000
_cell.angle_alpha   90.00
_cell.angle_beta   90.00
_cell.angle_gamma   90.00
#
_symmetry.space_group_name_H-M   'P 1'
#
loop_
_entity.id
_entity.type
_entity.pdbx_description
1 polymer ?
#
loop_
_entity_poly.entity_id
_entity_poly.type
_entity_poly.pdbx_seq_one_letter_code
_entity_poly.pdbx_strand_id
1 'polypeptide(L)'
;MEDFYVEDYLVKGDRYYTKEHEWVRVKNGFAEVGITDYAQKQLGDIVYVDLPEKGKEVDAGDTLANIESVKNVAPVYAPVTGTVVEVNEDLKDEPGIINDDPYEAGWIAVIEMKDPTEVEDLMTAQDYAEYLKEIVEEEKEEEVEVKEEELIETESIEELSEEELGYEENK
;
A
#
# COMPACT_ATOMS: atom_id res chain seq x y z
N MET A 1 1.97 21.96 5.74
CA MET A 1 0.70 21.30 6.11
C MET A 1 1.03 20.33 7.24
N GLU A 2 0.06 19.89 8.02
CA GLU A 2 0.29 18.98 9.15
C GLU A 2 0.38 17.53 8.63
N ASP A 3 1.35 16.77 9.15
CA ASP A 3 1.44 15.33 8.89
C ASP A 3 0.51 14.60 9.88
N PHE A 4 -0.09 13.49 9.45
CA PHE A 4 -0.98 12.66 10.26
C PHE A 4 -0.31 11.32 10.57
N TYR A 5 -0.75 10.69 11.65
CA TYR A 5 -0.37 9.33 12.02
C TYR A 5 -1.62 8.52 12.28
N VAL A 6 -1.76 7.38 11.59
CA VAL A 6 -2.80 6.39 11.82
C VAL A 6 -2.09 5.15 12.33
N GLU A 7 -2.15 4.90 13.64
CA GLU A 7 -1.31 3.89 14.30
C GLU A 7 0.18 4.10 13.96
N ASP A 8 0.82 3.12 13.32
CA ASP A 8 2.21 3.15 12.90
C ASP A 8 2.41 3.65 11.46
N TYR A 9 1.35 4.15 10.80
CA TYR A 9 1.39 4.63 9.43
C TYR A 9 1.48 6.16 9.37
N LEU A 10 2.55 6.67 8.76
CA LEU A 10 2.72 8.10 8.51
C LEU A 10 1.92 8.51 7.26
N VAL A 11 1.21 9.63 7.33
CA VAL A 11 0.56 10.28 6.18
C VAL A 11 1.08 11.71 6.06
N LYS A 12 1.80 12.02 4.97
CA LYS A 12 2.35 13.34 4.70
C LYS A 12 1.27 14.37 4.36
N GLY A 13 1.34 15.55 4.97
CA GLY A 13 0.32 16.58 4.80
C GLY A 13 0.37 17.35 3.48
N ASP A 14 1.47 17.24 2.72
CA ASP A 14 1.79 18.13 1.60
C ASP A 14 1.42 17.58 0.21
N ARG A 15 0.61 16.53 0.16
CA ARG A 15 0.29 15.77 -1.06
C ARG A 15 -1.13 15.18 -1.03
N TYR A 16 -1.57 14.70 -2.17
CA TYR A 16 -2.85 14.01 -2.36
C TYR A 16 -2.67 12.50 -2.37
N TYR A 17 -3.77 11.76 -2.29
CA TYR A 17 -3.77 10.31 -2.16
C TYR A 17 -4.91 9.65 -2.96
N THR A 18 -4.73 8.38 -3.31
CA THR A 18 -5.74 7.52 -3.95
C THR A 18 -6.27 6.48 -2.98
N LYS A 19 -7.36 5.80 -3.35
CA LYS A 19 -7.88 4.67 -2.56
C LYS A 19 -6.98 3.44 -2.66
N GLU A 20 -6.24 3.35 -3.75
CA GLU A 20 -5.27 2.29 -4.06
C GLU A 20 -3.90 2.56 -3.41
N HIS A 21 -3.82 3.58 -2.54
CA HIS A 21 -2.67 3.86 -1.68
C HIS A 21 -1.42 4.39 -2.40
N GLU A 22 -1.63 5.13 -3.49
CA GLU A 22 -0.63 6.03 -4.08
C GLU A 22 -0.71 7.43 -3.45
N TRP A 23 0.42 8.14 -3.47
CA TRP A 23 0.48 9.56 -3.13
C TRP A 23 0.92 10.40 -4.33
N VAL A 24 0.48 11.67 -4.36
CA VAL A 24 0.76 12.62 -5.45
C VAL A 24 1.20 13.97 -4.91
N ARG A 25 2.47 14.30 -5.12
CA ARG A 25 3.02 15.63 -4.79
C ARG A 25 3.06 16.49 -6.05
N VAL A 26 2.23 17.54 -6.08
CA VAL A 26 2.05 18.40 -7.26
C VAL A 26 2.92 19.64 -7.17
N LYS A 27 3.70 19.91 -8.21
CA LYS A 27 4.53 21.11 -8.31
C LYS A 27 4.62 21.60 -9.75
N ASN A 28 4.14 22.82 -10.00
CA ASN A 28 4.22 23.49 -11.31
C ASN A 28 3.63 22.68 -12.48
N GLY A 29 2.53 21.94 -12.26
CA GLY A 29 1.90 21.10 -13.29
C GLY A 29 2.53 19.71 -13.47
N PHE A 30 3.47 19.35 -12.61
CA PHE A 30 4.04 18.01 -12.54
C PHE A 30 3.56 17.28 -11.30
N ALA A 31 3.16 16.04 -11.46
CA ALA A 31 2.72 15.13 -10.41
C ALA A 31 3.81 14.09 -10.14
N GLU A 32 4.49 14.20 -9.01
CA GLU A 32 5.40 13.17 -8.51
C GLU A 32 4.57 12.11 -7.77
N VAL A 33 4.77 10.84 -8.13
CA VAL A 33 3.93 9.71 -7.70
C VAL A 33 4.79 8.67 -6.98
N GLY A 34 4.26 8.10 -5.90
CA GLY A 34 4.82 6.93 -5.21
C GLY A 34 3.73 6.18 -4.44
N ILE A 35 4.10 5.17 -3.67
CA ILE A 35 3.17 4.43 -2.80
C ILE A 35 3.31 4.86 -1.34
N THR A 36 2.24 4.73 -0.57
CA THR A 36 2.21 5.17 0.84
C THR A 36 2.98 4.25 1.78
N ASP A 37 3.26 4.75 2.99
CA ASP A 37 3.85 3.96 4.07
C ASP A 37 2.98 2.75 4.46
N TYR A 38 1.65 2.88 4.36
CA TYR A 38 0.74 1.74 4.47
C TYR A 38 0.99 0.72 3.35
N ALA A 39 0.93 1.14 2.08
CA ALA A 39 1.08 0.23 0.95
C ALA A 39 2.41 -0.54 0.97
N GLN A 40 3.52 0.12 1.26
CA GLN A 40 4.83 -0.54 1.30
C GLN A 40 4.92 -1.58 2.43
N LYS A 41 4.33 -1.31 3.60
CA LYS A 41 4.25 -2.28 4.71
C LYS A 41 3.40 -3.49 4.35
N GLN A 42 2.28 -3.27 3.65
CA GLN A 42 1.42 -4.36 3.17
C GLN A 42 2.13 -5.24 2.14
N LEU A 43 2.98 -4.65 1.29
CA LEU A 43 3.82 -5.40 0.35
C LEU A 43 4.95 -6.16 1.06
N GLY A 44 5.50 -5.61 2.13
CA GLY A 44 6.70 -6.12 2.79
C GLY A 44 7.96 -5.84 1.97
N ASP A 45 8.92 -6.76 1.99
CA ASP A 45 10.22 -6.58 1.33
C ASP A 45 10.08 -6.47 -0.19
N ILE A 46 10.25 -5.26 -0.72
CA ILE A 46 10.19 -4.97 -2.17
C ILE A 46 11.50 -5.39 -2.81
N VAL A 47 11.40 -6.21 -3.87
CA VAL A 47 12.56 -6.82 -4.54
C VAL A 47 12.71 -6.39 -6.00
N TYR A 48 11.66 -5.84 -6.61
CA TYR A 48 11.70 -5.36 -7.98
C TYR A 48 10.62 -4.30 -8.24
N VAL A 49 10.92 -3.36 -9.14
CA VAL A 49 9.96 -2.36 -9.63
C VAL A 49 10.03 -2.32 -11.16
N ASP A 50 8.93 -2.71 -11.81
CA ASP A 50 8.73 -2.53 -13.25
C ASP A 50 8.33 -1.08 -13.53
N LEU A 51 9.33 -0.26 -13.77
CA LEU A 51 9.17 1.19 -13.96
C LEU A 51 8.54 1.53 -15.32
N PRO A 52 7.76 2.63 -15.41
CA PRO A 52 7.24 3.10 -16.69
C PRO A 52 8.36 3.56 -17.63
N GLU A 53 8.08 3.57 -18.93
CA GLU A 53 8.94 4.23 -19.90
C GLU A 53 8.74 5.76 -19.87
N LYS A 54 9.84 6.51 -19.90
CA LYS A 54 9.80 7.96 -20.12
C LYS A 54 9.20 8.26 -21.50
N GLY A 55 8.23 9.17 -21.53
CA GLY A 55 7.44 9.52 -22.71
C GLY A 55 6.16 8.70 -22.87
N LYS A 56 5.89 7.72 -22.00
CA LYS A 56 4.61 7.00 -21.95
C LYS A 56 3.49 8.00 -21.64
N GLU A 57 2.45 8.01 -22.47
CA GLU A 57 1.17 8.66 -22.15
C GLU A 57 0.35 7.70 -21.28
N VAL A 58 -0.27 8.24 -20.23
CA VAL A 58 -1.13 7.51 -19.30
C VAL A 58 -2.41 8.31 -19.06
N ASP A 59 -3.54 7.62 -19.02
CA ASP A 59 -4.79 8.16 -18.49
C ASP A 59 -4.89 7.85 -16.99
N ALA A 60 -5.61 8.67 -16.23
CA ALA A 60 -5.86 8.39 -14.82
C ALA A 60 -6.53 7.01 -14.65
N GLY A 61 -5.98 6.18 -13.76
CA GLY A 61 -6.37 4.78 -13.54
C GLY A 61 -5.62 3.74 -14.37
N ASP A 62 -4.79 4.15 -15.35
CA ASP A 62 -3.90 3.22 -16.06
C ASP A 62 -2.82 2.66 -15.13
N THR A 63 -2.34 1.45 -15.39
CA THR A 63 -1.14 0.93 -14.70
C THR A 63 0.09 1.76 -15.07
N LEU A 64 0.67 2.44 -14.08
CA LEU A 64 1.88 3.23 -14.20
C LEU A 64 3.12 2.36 -14.07
N ALA A 65 3.19 1.56 -13.00
CA ALA A 65 4.29 0.67 -12.66
C ALA A 65 3.75 -0.63 -12.04
N ASN A 66 4.61 -1.64 -11.87
CA ASN A 66 4.32 -2.80 -11.01
C ASN A 66 5.42 -2.94 -9.96
N ILE A 67 5.05 -3.26 -8.73
CA ILE A 67 5.98 -3.51 -7.63
C ILE A 67 5.89 -4.99 -7.28
N GLU A 68 7.03 -5.66 -7.25
CA GLU A 68 7.14 -7.04 -6.77
C GLU A 68 7.82 -7.06 -5.40
N SER A 69 7.19 -7.77 -4.46
CA SER A 69 7.73 -8.11 -3.16
C SER A 69 7.96 -9.61 -3.05
N VAL A 70 8.57 -10.04 -1.94
CA VAL A 70 8.70 -11.48 -1.62
C VAL A 70 7.33 -12.19 -1.56
N LYS A 71 6.27 -11.46 -1.24
CA LYS A 71 4.93 -12.03 -0.99
C LYS A 71 3.95 -11.82 -2.14
N ASN A 72 4.04 -10.70 -2.88
CA ASN A 72 3.00 -10.28 -3.80
C ASN A 72 3.55 -9.46 -4.97
N VAL A 73 2.76 -9.31 -6.03
CA VAL A 73 2.96 -8.33 -7.09
C VAL A 73 1.75 -7.40 -7.08
N ALA A 74 1.99 -6.09 -6.98
CA ALA A 74 0.93 -5.09 -6.99
C ALA A 74 1.15 -4.05 -8.09
N PRO A 75 0.09 -3.68 -8.83
CA PRO A 75 0.15 -2.53 -9.72
C PRO A 75 0.18 -1.23 -8.92
N VAL A 76 0.83 -0.22 -9.50
CA VAL A 76 0.71 1.19 -9.10
C VAL A 76 -0.04 1.89 -10.21
N TYR A 77 -1.12 2.57 -9.88
CA TYR A 77 -1.95 3.25 -10.88
C TYR A 77 -1.52 4.71 -11.09
N ALA A 78 -1.72 5.21 -12.31
CA ALA A 78 -1.53 6.61 -12.62
C ALA A 78 -2.67 7.41 -11.96
N PRO A 79 -2.38 8.33 -11.03
CA PRO A 79 -3.42 9.08 -10.33
C PRO A 79 -3.96 10.24 -11.16
N VAL A 80 -3.28 10.60 -12.26
CA VAL A 80 -3.60 11.72 -13.14
C VAL A 80 -3.24 11.36 -14.58
N THR A 81 -3.94 11.97 -15.53
CA THR A 81 -3.71 11.87 -16.96
C THR A 81 -2.54 12.76 -17.39
N GLY A 82 -1.62 12.22 -18.19
CA GLY A 82 -0.45 12.98 -18.62
C GLY A 82 0.61 12.18 -19.36
N THR A 83 1.84 12.70 -19.32
CA THR A 83 3.01 12.05 -19.91
C THR A 83 4.09 11.85 -18.86
N VAL A 84 4.65 10.64 -18.77
CA VAL A 84 5.77 10.35 -17.88
C VAL A 84 7.00 11.11 -18.35
N VAL A 85 7.50 12.05 -17.55
CA VAL A 85 8.66 12.89 -17.89
C VAL A 85 9.92 12.53 -17.12
N GLU A 86 9.77 11.87 -15.97
CA GLU A 86 10.87 11.41 -15.14
C GLU A 86 10.49 10.09 -14.47
N VAL A 87 11.50 9.28 -14.16
CA VAL A 87 11.38 7.96 -13.56
C VAL A 87 12.53 7.82 -12.57
N ASN A 88 12.26 7.25 -11.40
CA ASN A 88 13.29 7.01 -10.39
C ASN A 88 14.13 5.79 -10.77
N GLU A 89 15.19 6.02 -11.54
CA GLU A 89 16.09 4.98 -12.03
C GLU A 89 16.83 4.25 -10.91
N ASP A 90 16.98 4.85 -9.72
CA ASP A 90 17.65 4.24 -8.58
C ASP A 90 16.91 2.96 -8.10
N LEU A 91 15.59 2.89 -8.32
CA LEU A 91 14.76 1.72 -7.96
C LEU A 91 15.09 0.45 -8.78
N LYS A 92 15.83 0.56 -9.89
CA LYS A 92 16.30 -0.61 -10.65
C LYS A 92 17.38 -1.38 -9.92
N ASP A 93 18.23 -0.67 -9.19
CA ASP A 93 19.35 -1.24 -8.45
C ASP A 93 19.01 -1.43 -6.97
N GLU A 94 18.19 -0.54 -6.39
CA GLU A 94 17.85 -0.52 -4.97
C GLU A 94 16.33 -0.29 -4.75
N PRO A 95 15.48 -1.28 -5.08
CA PRO A 95 14.02 -1.13 -4.95
C PRO A 95 13.55 -0.99 -3.49
N GLY A 96 14.37 -1.42 -2.52
CA GLY A 96 14.13 -1.28 -1.08
C GLY A 96 14.09 0.18 -0.58
N ILE A 97 14.53 1.15 -1.39
CA ILE A 97 14.36 2.59 -1.08
C ILE A 97 12.88 2.91 -0.79
N ILE A 98 11.93 2.24 -1.45
CA ILE A 98 10.49 2.42 -1.19
C ILE A 98 10.12 1.97 0.23
N ASN A 99 10.75 0.92 0.76
CA ASN A 99 10.49 0.47 2.13
C ASN A 99 11.09 1.44 3.17
N ASP A 100 12.27 2.01 2.89
CA ASP A 100 12.99 2.88 3.81
C ASP A 100 12.43 4.31 3.87
N ASP A 101 12.06 4.87 2.72
CA ASP A 101 11.59 6.25 2.60
C ASP A 101 10.54 6.40 1.48
N PRO A 102 9.32 5.86 1.68
CA PRO A 102 8.28 5.81 0.64
C PRO A 102 7.82 7.19 0.17
N TYR A 103 8.07 8.26 0.94
CA TYR A 103 7.56 9.60 0.67
C TYR A 103 8.57 10.58 0.09
N GLU A 104 9.87 10.32 0.20
CA GLU A 104 10.87 11.22 -0.39
C GLU A 104 11.78 10.48 -1.37
N ALA A 105 12.64 9.56 -0.93
CA ALA A 105 13.54 8.83 -1.84
C ALA A 105 12.82 7.78 -2.70
N GLY A 106 11.71 7.22 -2.21
CA GLY A 106 10.95 6.13 -2.83
C GLY A 106 9.90 6.54 -3.87
N TRP A 107 9.96 7.76 -4.41
CA TRP A 107 9.10 8.17 -5.53
C TRP A 107 9.36 7.28 -6.76
N ILE A 108 8.35 7.09 -7.62
CA ILE A 108 8.39 6.15 -8.75
C ILE A 108 8.54 6.88 -10.08
N ALA A 109 7.69 7.87 -10.33
CA ALA A 109 7.68 8.62 -11.58
C ALA A 109 7.14 10.04 -11.39
N VAL A 110 7.47 10.91 -12.35
CA VAL A 110 6.90 12.25 -12.48
C VAL A 110 6.10 12.33 -13.77
N ILE A 111 4.84 12.75 -13.67
CA ILE A 111 3.91 12.93 -14.79
C ILE A 111 3.73 14.42 -15.05
N GLU A 112 3.95 14.86 -16.30
CA GLU A 112 3.48 16.16 -16.77
C GLU A 112 1.97 16.08 -16.98
N MET A 113 1.21 16.79 -16.15
CA MET A 113 -0.24 16.68 -16.09
C MET A 113 -0.87 17.33 -17.33
N LYS A 114 -1.78 16.60 -17.97
CA LYS A 114 -2.58 17.13 -19.08
C LYS A 114 -3.70 18.06 -18.59
N ASP A 115 -4.31 17.71 -17.46
CA ASP A 115 -5.30 18.52 -16.77
C ASP A 115 -4.94 18.67 -15.28
N PRO A 116 -4.43 19.84 -14.87
CA PRO A 116 -4.12 20.09 -13.47
C PRO A 116 -5.28 19.98 -12.48
N THR A 117 -6.54 19.99 -12.94
CA THR A 117 -7.71 19.92 -12.06
C THR A 117 -8.07 18.51 -11.60
N GLU A 118 -7.53 17.46 -12.23
CA GLU A 118 -7.78 16.06 -11.81
C GLU A 118 -7.33 15.77 -10.38
N VAL A 119 -6.42 16.57 -9.81
CA VAL A 119 -6.00 16.43 -8.40
C VAL A 119 -7.12 16.79 -7.42
N GLU A 120 -8.16 17.48 -7.86
CA GLU A 120 -9.35 17.79 -7.06
C GLU A 120 -10.23 16.55 -6.81
N ASP A 121 -10.08 15.50 -7.64
CA ASP A 121 -10.77 14.21 -7.47
C ASP A 121 -10.01 13.24 -6.54
N LEU A 122 -8.78 13.60 -6.13
CA LEU A 122 -7.96 12.82 -5.22
C LEU A 122 -8.26 13.19 -3.76
N MET A 123 -7.92 12.28 -2.83
CA MET A 123 -8.08 12.53 -1.41
C MET A 123 -7.03 13.51 -0.90
N THR A 124 -7.44 14.42 -0.01
CA THR A 124 -6.48 15.19 0.77
C THR A 124 -5.78 14.26 1.79
N ALA A 125 -4.66 14.72 2.36
CA ALA A 125 -3.99 13.98 3.43
C ALA A 125 -4.91 13.68 4.63
N GLN A 126 -5.82 14.59 4.97
CA GLN A 126 -6.78 14.38 6.04
C GLN A 126 -7.80 13.30 5.66
N ASP A 127 -8.39 13.39 4.47
CA ASP A 127 -9.38 12.40 4.01
C ASP A 127 -8.75 11.00 3.91
N TYR A 128 -7.50 10.91 3.45
CA TYR A 128 -6.77 9.65 3.41
C TYR A 128 -6.44 9.11 4.79
N ALA A 129 -6.10 9.96 5.76
CA ALA A 129 -5.87 9.52 7.14
C ALA A 129 -7.16 8.99 7.80
N GLU A 130 -8.32 9.61 7.52
CA GLU A 130 -9.62 9.11 7.97
C GLU A 130 -9.96 7.77 7.30
N TYR A 131 -9.77 7.66 5.99
CA TYR A 131 -9.96 6.42 5.24
C TYR A 131 -9.05 5.30 5.73
N LEU A 132 -7.76 5.58 5.91
CA LEU A 132 -6.77 4.61 6.39
C LEU A 132 -7.10 4.13 7.80
N LYS A 133 -7.67 4.98 8.64
CA LYS A 133 -8.11 4.59 9.98
C LYS A 133 -9.21 3.53 9.93
N GLU A 134 -10.19 3.69 9.04
CA GLU A 134 -11.26 2.69 8.85
C GLU A 134 -10.67 1.34 8.41
N ILE A 135 -9.75 1.35 7.44
CA ILE A 135 -9.10 0.13 6.96
C ILE A 135 -8.33 -0.57 8.09
N VAL A 136 -7.51 0.17 8.83
CA VAL A 136 -6.67 -0.41 9.89
C VAL A 136 -7.52 -0.90 11.07
N GLU A 137 -8.68 -0.29 11.34
CA GLU A 137 -9.65 -0.81 12.31
C GLU A 137 -10.28 -2.11 11.82
N GLU A 138 -10.70 -2.19 10.55
CA GLU A 138 -11.25 -3.41 9.94
C GLU A 138 -10.24 -4.56 9.92
N GLU A 139 -8.99 -4.32 9.49
CA GLU A 139 -7.91 -5.32 9.51
C GLU A 139 -7.65 -5.89 10.92
N LYS A 140 -7.75 -5.05 11.96
CA LYS A 140 -7.60 -5.49 13.35
C LYS A 140 -8.76 -6.37 13.81
N GLU A 141 -9.99 -6.04 13.41
CA GLU A 141 -11.16 -6.86 13.73
C GLU A 141 -11.07 -8.22 13.04
N GLU A 142 -10.67 -8.26 11.76
CA GLU A 142 -10.43 -9.50 11.01
C GLU A 142 -9.30 -10.34 11.65
N GLU A 143 -8.20 -9.72 12.08
CA GLU A 143 -7.10 -10.44 12.75
C GLU A 143 -7.55 -11.06 14.09
N VAL A 144 -8.46 -10.41 14.82
CA VAL A 144 -9.03 -10.95 16.06
C VAL A 144 -9.96 -12.13 15.76
N GLU A 145 -10.83 -12.01 14.76
CA GLU A 145 -11.74 -13.09 14.35
C GLU A 145 -10.96 -14.35 13.93
N VAL A 146 -9.92 -14.20 13.10
CA VAL A 146 -9.06 -15.32 12.69
C VAL A 146 -8.39 -16.00 13.88
N LYS A 147 -7.89 -15.22 14.86
CA LYS A 147 -7.28 -15.80 16.07
C LYS A 147 -8.28 -16.53 16.96
N GLU A 148 -9.50 -16.01 17.09
CA GLU A 148 -10.56 -16.68 17.83
C GLU A 148 -10.98 -18.01 17.16
N GLU A 149 -11.07 -18.04 15.83
CA GLU A 149 -11.34 -19.26 15.07
C GLU A 149 -10.20 -20.30 15.24
N GLU A 150 -8.94 -19.89 15.10
CA GLU A 150 -7.78 -20.77 15.32
C GLU A 150 -7.77 -21.35 16.75
N LEU A 151 -8.10 -20.54 17.77
CA LEU A 151 -8.20 -21.01 19.16
C LEU A 151 -9.30 -22.08 19.32
N ILE A 152 -10.50 -21.82 18.81
CA ILE A 152 -11.61 -22.79 18.87
C ILE A 152 -11.25 -24.10 18.16
N GLU A 153 -10.60 -24.03 17.00
CA GLU A 153 -10.12 -25.21 16.28
C GLU A 153 -9.11 -26.00 17.11
N THR A 154 -8.14 -25.34 17.75
CA THR A 154 -7.16 -26.01 18.62
C THR A 154 -7.79 -26.66 19.85
N GLU A 155 -8.71 -25.99 20.54
CA GLU A 155 -9.43 -26.55 21.70
C GLU A 155 -10.25 -27.79 21.30
N SER A 156 -10.92 -27.76 20.14
CA SER A 156 -11.70 -28.91 19.65
C SER A 156 -10.82 -30.13 19.31
N ILE A 157 -9.60 -29.92 18.80
CA ILE A 157 -8.63 -30.99 18.52
C ILE A 157 -8.11 -31.59 19.83
N GLU A 158 -7.86 -30.76 20.86
CA GLU A 158 -7.43 -31.22 22.17
C GLU A 158 -8.52 -32.07 22.86
N GLU A 159 -9.78 -31.63 22.85
CA GLU A 159 -10.92 -32.37 23.43
C GLU A 159 -11.11 -33.77 22.79
N LEU A 160 -11.02 -33.86 21.45
CA LEU A 160 -11.09 -35.15 20.75
C LEU A 160 -9.95 -36.09 21.16
N SER A 161 -8.74 -35.55 21.36
CA SER A 161 -7.59 -36.35 21.79
C SER A 161 -7.74 -36.88 23.22
N GLU A 162 -8.35 -36.10 24.12
CA GLU A 162 -8.63 -36.53 25.49
C GLU A 162 -9.73 -37.60 25.54
N GLU A 163 -10.79 -37.45 24.74
CA GLU A 163 -11.85 -38.46 24.62
C GLU A 163 -11.32 -39.78 24.04
N GLU A 164 -10.48 -39.73 22.99
CA GLU A 164 -9.86 -40.93 22.41
C GLU A 164 -8.95 -41.66 23.41
N LEU A 165 -8.28 -40.94 24.33
CA LEU A 165 -7.48 -41.53 25.41
C LEU A 165 -8.32 -42.06 26.58
N GLY A 166 -9.56 -41.58 26.75
CA GLY A 166 -10.45 -41.96 27.85
C GLY A 166 -11.13 -43.34 27.74
N TYR A 167 -11.01 -44.03 26.59
CA TYR A 167 -11.77 -45.27 26.34
C TYR A 167 -11.12 -46.60 26.81
N GLU A 168 -9.93 -46.61 27.41
CA GLU A 168 -9.26 -47.88 27.77
C GLU A 168 -9.37 -48.37 29.23
N GLU A 169 -10.09 -47.69 30.13
CA GLU A 169 -10.33 -48.23 31.48
C GLU A 169 -11.67 -48.98 31.59
N ASN A 170 -11.78 -50.15 30.95
CA ASN A 170 -12.77 -51.17 31.36
C ASN A 170 -12.11 -52.54 31.47
N LYS A 171 -11.78 -52.89 32.71
CA LYS A 171 -11.23 -54.19 33.15
C LYS A 171 -12.36 -55.14 33.55
#